data_AF-A0A2W4JPU1-F1
#
_entry.id   AF-A0A2W4JPU1-F1
#
_cell.length_a   1.000
_cell.length_b   1.000
_cell.length_c   1.000
_cell.angle_alpha   90.00
_cell.angle_beta   90.00
_cell.angle_gamma   90.00
#
_symmetry.space_group_name_H-M   'P 1'
#
loop_
_entity.id
_entity.type
_entity.pdbx_description
1 polymer ?
#
loop_
_entity_poly.entity_id
_entity_poly.type
_entity_poly.pdbx_seq_one_letter_code
_entity_poly.pdbx_strand_id
1 'polypeptide(L)'
;MLSTPFDRSSPFRAFQMRAAALVVPFFLLIGIAGPTPVSAQSAPQAPLEQTPKAAQRTGCQTGTPAGELACLEPDLREVEQSLERQLQRLDRLLRKAERSKGTRAPARLAASQAAFYDYRSQFCKLEGVALAGVSEWLDVRIKECEMRLTKDRLESLRDIEAYLES
;
A
#
# COMPACT_ATOMS: atom_id res chain seq x y z
N MET A 1 -38.85 -39.19 -1.37
CA MET A 1 -38.42 -39.47 -2.77
C MET A 1 -37.75 -38.21 -3.27
N LEU A 2 -36.44 -38.03 -3.05
CA LEU A 2 -35.32 -38.43 -3.92
C LEU A 2 -35.30 -37.73 -5.29
N SER A 3 -34.27 -36.89 -5.46
CA SER A 3 -33.39 -36.73 -6.63
C SER A 3 -33.37 -35.34 -7.30
N THR A 4 -32.23 -34.66 -7.13
CA THR A 4 -31.64 -33.75 -8.14
C THR A 4 -31.07 -34.58 -9.32
N PRO A 5 -30.82 -33.96 -10.49
CA PRO A 5 -29.47 -33.47 -10.79
C PRO A 5 -29.51 -32.07 -11.46
N PHE A 6 -28.63 -31.13 -11.12
CA PHE A 6 -27.34 -30.88 -11.80
C PHE A 6 -27.44 -30.92 -13.34
N ASP A 7 -27.60 -29.76 -13.96
CA ASP A 7 -27.01 -29.51 -15.28
C ASP A 7 -26.42 -28.08 -15.33
N ARG A 8 -25.41 -27.96 -16.17
CA ARG A 8 -24.20 -27.15 -16.08
C ARG A 8 -24.21 -26.17 -17.24
N SER A 9 -24.20 -24.87 -16.98
CA SER A 9 -23.91 -23.89 -18.03
C SER A 9 -23.12 -22.71 -17.48
N SER A 10 -21.80 -22.91 -17.48
CA SER A 10 -20.77 -21.89 -17.42
C SER A 10 -20.75 -21.08 -18.73
N PRO A 11 -20.58 -19.75 -18.67
CA PRO A 11 -19.98 -19.01 -19.76
C PRO A 11 -18.63 -18.44 -19.33
N PHE A 12 -17.62 -19.30 -19.21
CA PHE A 12 -16.21 -18.88 -19.30
C PHE A 12 -15.61 -19.42 -20.60
N ARG A 13 -15.34 -18.50 -21.53
CA ARG A 13 -14.38 -18.52 -22.66
C ARG A 13 -15.01 -18.14 -24.00
N ALA A 14 -14.83 -16.88 -24.37
CA ALA A 14 -14.29 -16.47 -25.68
C ALA A 14 -14.33 -14.94 -25.78
N PHE A 15 -13.20 -14.26 -25.66
CA PHE A 15 -12.65 -13.51 -26.79
C PHE A 15 -11.23 -13.05 -26.46
N GLN A 16 -10.33 -13.46 -27.34
CA GLN A 16 -8.89 -13.29 -27.30
C GLN A 16 -8.51 -12.08 -28.17
N MET A 17 -7.39 -11.44 -27.82
CA MET A 17 -6.54 -10.59 -28.65
C MET A 17 -7.08 -9.23 -29.14
N ARG A 18 -6.44 -8.15 -28.68
CA ARG A 18 -5.66 -7.20 -29.50
C ARG A 18 -5.16 -6.02 -28.65
N ALA A 19 -3.84 -5.93 -28.48
CA ALA A 19 -3.05 -4.69 -28.60
C ALA A 19 -1.65 -4.96 -28.02
N ALA A 20 -0.74 -5.38 -28.89
CA ALA A 20 0.69 -5.27 -28.64
C ALA A 20 1.07 -3.79 -28.69
N ALA A 21 1.47 -3.23 -27.56
CA ALA A 21 2.12 -1.92 -27.51
C ALA A 21 3.57 -2.13 -27.03
N LEU A 22 4.47 -1.93 -27.99
CA LEU A 22 5.91 -1.88 -27.82
C LEU A 22 6.29 -0.76 -26.85
N VAL A 23 6.96 -1.11 -25.76
CA VAL A 23 7.92 -0.21 -25.10
C VAL A 23 9.17 -1.05 -24.81
N VAL A 24 10.11 -0.99 -25.76
CA VAL A 24 11.47 -1.53 -25.61
C VAL A 24 12.26 -0.50 -24.78
N PRO A 25 12.71 -0.81 -23.55
CA PRO A 25 13.66 0.06 -22.89
C PRO A 25 15.04 -0.08 -23.56
N PHE A 26 15.56 1.07 -23.92
CA PHE A 26 16.90 1.37 -24.43
C PHE A 26 18.00 0.84 -23.49
N PHE A 27 18.37 -0.43 -23.64
CA PHE A 27 19.57 -1.04 -23.02
C PHE A 27 20.30 -1.95 -24.02
N LEU A 28 20.60 -1.39 -25.18
CA LEU A 28 21.52 -1.97 -26.16
C LEU A 28 22.57 -0.92 -26.49
N LEU A 29 23.53 -0.70 -25.60
CA LEU A 29 24.78 0.01 -25.93
C LEU A 29 25.91 -0.12 -24.88
N ILE A 30 26.00 -1.22 -24.12
CA ILE A 30 27.24 -1.56 -23.41
C ILE A 30 27.53 -3.07 -23.50
N GLY A 31 28.46 -3.42 -24.39
CA GLY A 31 29.51 -4.40 -24.14
C GLY A 31 29.12 -5.85 -23.86
N ILE A 32 29.08 -6.65 -24.93
CA ILE A 32 29.24 -8.11 -24.84
C ILE A 32 30.70 -8.40 -24.48
N ALA A 33 30.94 -9.04 -23.33
CA ALA A 33 32.15 -9.81 -23.05
C ALA A 33 31.76 -11.08 -22.27
N GLY A 34 32.28 -12.22 -22.73
CA GLY A 34 31.87 -13.58 -22.38
C GLY A 34 32.17 -14.07 -20.95
N PRO A 35 31.92 -15.37 -20.70
CA PRO A 35 31.62 -15.91 -19.37
C PRO A 35 32.87 -16.37 -18.62
N THR A 36 32.87 -16.22 -17.29
CA THR A 36 33.72 -17.01 -16.39
C THR A 36 32.88 -17.51 -15.19
N PRO A 37 32.93 -18.81 -14.86
CA PRO A 37 32.23 -19.35 -13.69
C PRO A 37 33.13 -19.14 -12.47
N VAL A 38 32.80 -18.16 -11.63
CA VAL A 38 33.47 -18.00 -10.34
C VAL A 38 32.63 -18.68 -9.27
N SER A 39 33.07 -19.90 -8.95
CA SER A 39 33.03 -20.58 -7.65
C SER A 39 32.05 -20.02 -6.60
N ALA A 40 31.05 -20.83 -6.26
CA ALA A 40 30.20 -20.64 -5.10
C ALA A 40 31.06 -20.63 -3.82
N GLN A 41 31.40 -19.42 -3.34
CA GLN A 41 31.78 -19.22 -1.96
C GLN A 41 30.49 -19.10 -1.14
N SER A 42 30.26 -20.12 -0.33
CA SER A 42 29.34 -20.13 0.80
C SER A 42 29.69 -18.97 1.73
N ALA A 43 29.03 -17.83 1.52
CA ALA A 43 28.99 -16.76 2.49
C ALA A 43 28.20 -17.25 3.72
N PRO A 44 28.65 -16.94 4.96
CA PRO A 44 27.91 -17.30 6.16
C PRO A 44 26.52 -16.68 6.09
N GLN A 45 25.49 -17.52 6.23
CA GLN A 45 24.12 -17.04 6.44
C GLN A 45 24.13 -16.17 7.71
N ALA A 46 24.07 -14.86 7.53
CA ALA A 46 23.62 -13.97 8.59
C ALA A 46 22.23 -14.46 9.02
N PRO A 47 21.87 -14.46 10.32
CA PRO A 47 20.52 -14.81 10.75
C PRO A 47 19.50 -13.82 10.16
N LEU A 48 18.98 -14.13 8.98
CA LEU A 48 17.72 -13.63 8.49
C LEU A 48 16.66 -14.34 9.32
N GLU A 49 16.23 -13.70 10.40
CA GLU A 49 14.85 -13.74 10.90
C GLU A 49 14.73 -12.63 11.95
N GLN A 50 14.68 -11.38 11.48
CA GLN A 50 13.81 -10.41 12.15
C GLN A 50 12.40 -10.93 11.90
N THR A 51 11.89 -11.72 12.84
CA THR A 51 10.46 -12.05 12.86
C THR A 51 9.70 -10.73 12.71
N PRO A 52 8.82 -10.59 11.71
CA PRO A 52 8.05 -9.38 11.54
C PRO A 52 7.39 -9.04 12.87
N LYS A 53 7.39 -7.77 13.30
CA LYS A 53 6.72 -7.35 14.55
C LYS A 53 5.29 -7.89 14.64
N ALA A 54 4.61 -8.09 13.51
CA ALA A 54 3.31 -8.73 13.40
C ALA A 54 3.28 -10.17 13.93
N ALA A 55 4.27 -11.01 13.61
CA ALA A 55 4.33 -12.42 14.00
C ALA A 55 4.51 -12.65 15.52
N GLN A 56 4.91 -11.63 16.26
CA GLN A 56 5.07 -11.70 17.72
C GLN A 56 3.84 -11.17 18.49
N ARG A 57 2.82 -10.65 17.80
CA ARG A 57 1.62 -10.07 18.47
C ARG A 57 0.60 -11.16 18.78
N THR A 58 0.16 -11.20 20.03
CA THR A 58 -0.89 -12.11 20.50
C THR A 58 -2.16 -11.95 19.65
N GLY A 59 -2.65 -13.03 19.04
CA GLY A 59 -3.86 -13.02 18.20
C GLY A 59 -3.63 -12.72 16.72
N CYS A 60 -2.41 -12.34 16.30
CA CYS A 60 -2.06 -12.26 14.89
C CYS A 60 -1.86 -13.68 14.33
N GLN A 61 -2.93 -14.22 13.71
CA GLN A 61 -2.93 -15.53 13.05
C GLN A 61 -3.41 -15.35 11.61
N THR A 62 -2.55 -15.65 10.64
CA THR A 62 -2.89 -15.49 9.22
C THR A 62 -3.83 -16.61 8.75
N GLY A 63 -4.65 -16.32 7.74
CA GLY A 63 -5.58 -17.29 7.15
C GLY A 63 -6.99 -17.34 7.77
N THR A 64 -7.29 -16.49 8.75
CA THR A 64 -8.68 -16.22 9.20
C THR A 64 -8.94 -14.72 9.17
N PRO A 65 -10.16 -14.24 8.87
CA PRO A 65 -10.43 -12.80 8.83
C PRO A 65 -10.12 -12.10 10.16
N ALA A 66 -10.50 -12.72 11.29
CA ALA A 66 -10.27 -12.16 12.62
C ALA A 66 -8.77 -12.06 12.96
N GLY A 67 -7.99 -13.09 12.62
CA GLY A 67 -6.56 -13.08 12.88
C GLY A 67 -5.79 -12.10 11.98
N GLU A 68 -6.21 -11.93 10.72
CA GLU A 68 -5.65 -10.93 9.79
C GLU A 68 -5.94 -9.51 10.27
N LEU A 69 -7.17 -9.23 10.73
CA LEU A 69 -7.51 -7.95 11.36
C LEU A 69 -6.67 -7.69 12.61
N ALA A 70 -6.49 -8.70 13.47
CA ALA A 70 -5.66 -8.58 14.67
C ALA A 70 -4.19 -8.24 14.35
N CYS A 71 -3.67 -8.70 13.21
CA CYS A 71 -2.36 -8.29 12.70
C CYS A 71 -2.37 -6.84 12.16
N LEU A 72 -3.39 -6.51 11.37
CA LEU A 72 -3.42 -5.32 10.52
C LEU A 72 -3.81 -4.05 11.27
N GLU A 73 -4.74 -4.10 12.22
CA GLU A 73 -5.21 -2.91 12.94
C GLU A 73 -4.13 -2.21 13.76
N PRO A 74 -3.25 -2.91 14.52
CA PRO A 74 -2.14 -2.25 15.20
C PRO A 74 -1.16 -1.59 14.22
N ASP A 75 -0.83 -2.27 13.11
CA ASP A 75 0.06 -1.70 12.10
C ASP A 75 -0.57 -0.46 11.46
N LEU A 76 -1.86 -0.50 11.15
CA LEU A 76 -2.57 0.64 10.57
C LEU A 76 -2.53 1.83 11.54
N ARG A 77 -2.78 1.60 12.82
CA ARG A 77 -2.68 2.65 13.85
C ARG A 77 -1.28 3.25 13.93
N GLU A 78 -0.22 2.44 13.85
CA GLU A 78 1.17 2.94 13.85
C GLU A 78 1.46 3.83 12.63
N VAL A 79 0.95 3.46 11.45
CA VAL A 79 1.10 4.23 10.22
C VAL A 79 0.28 5.52 10.27
N GLU A 80 -0.95 5.48 10.78
CA GLU A 80 -1.80 6.66 10.96
C GLU A 80 -1.20 7.68 11.94
N GLN A 81 -0.64 7.21 13.06
CA GLN A 81 0.09 8.06 14.01
C GLN A 81 1.34 8.67 13.36
N SER A 82 1.99 7.95 12.45
CA SER A 82 3.14 8.49 11.72
C SER A 82 2.70 9.58 10.75
N LEU A 83 1.56 9.42 10.08
CA LEU A 83 0.97 10.45 9.22
C LEU A 83 0.60 11.70 10.00
N GLU A 84 -0.04 11.55 11.17
CA GLU A 84 -0.38 12.68 12.03
C GLU A 84 0.85 13.47 12.48
N ARG A 85 1.91 12.77 12.90
CA ARG A 85 3.18 13.41 13.29
C ARG A 85 3.82 14.17 12.12
N GLN A 86 3.80 13.61 10.91
CA GLN A 86 4.34 14.28 9.73
C GLN A 86 3.54 15.56 9.39
N LEU A 87 2.20 15.50 9.46
CA LEU A 87 1.35 16.66 9.23
C LEU A 87 1.58 17.77 10.26
N GLN A 88 1.73 17.42 11.54
CA GLN A 88 2.08 18.38 12.59
C GLN A 88 3.47 19.00 12.37
N ARG A 89 4.43 18.24 11.84
CA ARG A 89 5.76 18.78 11.46
C ARG A 89 5.64 19.72 10.27
N LEU A 90 4.93 19.34 9.21
CA LEU A 90 4.70 20.17 8.03
C LEU A 90 3.97 21.48 8.34
N ASP A 91 2.92 21.45 9.15
CA ASP A 91 2.22 22.68 9.58
C ASP A 91 3.18 23.64 10.31
N ARG A 92 4.03 23.11 11.21
CA ARG A 92 5.05 23.91 11.89
C ARG A 92 6.07 24.49 10.93
N LEU A 93 6.55 23.71 9.95
CA LEU A 93 7.51 24.19 8.93
C LEU A 93 6.88 25.29 8.07
N LEU A 94 5.66 25.08 7.59
CA LEU A 94 4.91 26.06 6.79
C LEU A 94 4.59 27.34 7.55
N ARG A 95 4.42 27.31 8.87
CA ARG A 95 4.23 28.55 9.65
C ARG A 95 5.53 29.31 9.89
N LYS A 96 6.66 28.61 9.94
CA LYS A 96 7.98 29.20 10.19
C LYS A 96 8.66 29.71 8.93
N ALA A 97 8.44 29.07 7.79
CA ALA A 97 9.11 29.43 6.55
C ALA A 97 8.67 30.83 6.07
N GLU A 98 9.63 31.72 5.80
CA GLU A 98 9.34 33.04 5.23
C GLU A 98 8.67 32.92 3.85
N ARG A 99 9.00 31.87 3.08
CA ARG A 99 8.42 31.59 1.74
C ARG A 99 6.91 31.34 1.76
N SER A 100 6.35 30.91 2.89
CA SER A 100 4.92 30.64 3.06
C SER A 100 4.19 31.79 3.77
N LYS A 101 4.89 32.84 4.16
CA LYS A 101 4.31 34.02 4.82
C LYS A 101 3.32 34.73 3.88
N GLY A 102 2.15 35.08 4.41
CA GLY A 102 1.07 35.67 3.62
C GLY A 102 0.35 34.69 2.67
N THR A 103 0.79 33.44 2.59
CA THR A 103 0.12 32.41 1.79
C THR A 103 -0.95 31.66 2.60
N ARG A 104 -1.83 30.94 1.90
CA ARG A 104 -2.79 30.02 2.52
C ARG A 104 -2.25 28.59 2.68
N ALA A 105 -0.93 28.38 2.64
CA ALA A 105 -0.35 27.04 2.60
C ALA A 105 -0.73 26.15 3.81
N PRO A 106 -0.69 26.61 5.08
CA PRO A 106 -1.14 25.79 6.21
C PRO A 106 -2.61 25.40 6.13
N ALA A 107 -3.48 26.35 5.74
CA ALA A 107 -4.91 26.09 5.57
C ALA A 107 -5.20 25.10 4.42
N ARG A 108 -4.44 25.19 3.32
CA ARG A 108 -4.53 24.26 2.20
C ARG A 108 -4.05 22.86 2.57
N LEU A 109 -3.00 22.74 3.39
CA LEU A 109 -2.55 21.45 3.91
C LEU A 109 -3.65 20.80 4.76
N ALA A 110 -4.25 21.55 5.69
CA ALA A 110 -5.34 21.06 6.53
C ALA A 110 -6.56 20.62 5.70
N ALA A 111 -6.98 21.45 4.73
CA ALA A 111 -8.09 21.12 3.83
C ALA A 111 -7.79 19.88 2.96
N SER A 112 -6.57 19.78 2.42
CA SER A 112 -6.13 18.61 1.66
C SER A 112 -6.14 17.35 2.51
N GLN A 113 -5.78 17.45 3.80
CA GLN A 113 -5.80 16.32 4.70
C GLN A 113 -7.22 15.85 5.04
N ALA A 114 -8.14 16.78 5.31
CA ALA A 114 -9.54 16.44 5.54
C ALA A 114 -10.15 15.72 4.32
N ALA A 115 -9.92 16.27 3.12
CA ALA A 115 -10.38 15.66 1.87
C ALA A 115 -9.78 14.26 1.63
N PHE A 116 -8.52 14.04 2.02
CA PHE A 116 -7.89 12.72 1.95
C PHE A 116 -8.59 11.69 2.85
N TYR A 117 -8.94 12.04 4.09
CA TYR A 117 -9.61 11.09 4.99
C TYR A 117 -11.00 10.71 4.49
N ASP A 118 -11.75 11.68 3.97
CA ASP A 118 -13.06 11.43 3.36
C ASP A 118 -12.94 10.51 2.13
N TYR A 119 -12.00 10.83 1.23
CA TYR A 119 -11.70 10.02 0.05
C TYR A 119 -11.31 8.59 0.45
N ARG A 120 -10.34 8.44 1.36
CA ARG A 120 -9.83 7.15 1.83
C ARG A 120 -10.97 6.28 2.37
N SER A 121 -11.83 6.85 3.23
CA SER A 121 -12.94 6.10 3.82
C SER A 121 -13.93 5.61 2.76
N GLN A 122 -14.34 6.48 1.83
CA GLN A 122 -15.31 6.13 0.80
C GLN A 122 -14.74 5.14 -0.22
N PHE A 123 -13.52 5.41 -0.69
CA PHE A 123 -12.86 4.59 -1.68
C PHE A 123 -12.58 3.18 -1.16
N CYS A 124 -12.04 3.05 0.06
CA CYS A 124 -11.72 1.72 0.61
C CYS A 124 -12.96 0.87 0.89
N LYS A 125 -14.11 1.47 1.23
CA LYS A 125 -15.38 0.74 1.29
C LYS A 125 -15.78 0.19 -0.07
N LEU A 126 -15.67 0.99 -1.13
CA LEU A 126 -16.00 0.57 -2.48
C LEU A 126 -15.05 -0.51 -3.00
N GLU A 127 -13.74 -0.34 -2.80
CA GLU A 127 -12.74 -1.34 -3.17
C GLU A 127 -12.92 -2.64 -2.38
N GLY A 128 -13.19 -2.55 -1.08
CA GLY A 128 -13.49 -3.71 -0.24
C GLY A 128 -14.66 -4.53 -0.78
N VAL A 129 -15.78 -3.86 -1.13
CA VAL A 129 -16.95 -4.52 -1.73
C VAL A 129 -16.62 -5.10 -3.11
N ALA A 130 -15.83 -4.40 -3.93
CA ALA A 130 -15.44 -4.90 -5.25
C ALA A 130 -14.55 -6.17 -5.17
N LEU A 131 -13.70 -6.26 -4.14
CA LEU A 131 -12.75 -7.36 -3.97
C LEU A 131 -13.31 -8.56 -3.19
N ALA A 132 -14.09 -8.30 -2.14
CA ALA A 132 -14.57 -9.33 -1.20
C ALA A 132 -16.10 -9.46 -1.13
N GLY A 133 -16.84 -8.62 -1.87
CA GLY A 133 -18.30 -8.55 -1.74
C GLY A 133 -18.71 -8.16 -0.32
N VAL A 134 -19.73 -8.83 0.21
CA VAL A 134 -20.19 -8.71 1.61
C VAL A 134 -19.76 -9.90 2.46
N SER A 135 -18.62 -10.51 2.14
CA SER A 135 -18.08 -11.64 2.89
C SER A 135 -17.43 -11.22 4.22
N GLU A 136 -17.10 -12.21 5.05
CA GLU A 136 -16.32 -12.03 6.28
C GLU A 136 -14.94 -11.39 6.07
N TRP A 137 -14.44 -11.35 4.83
CA TRP A 137 -13.17 -10.73 4.45
C TRP A 137 -13.29 -9.24 4.10
N LEU A 138 -14.51 -8.68 4.06
CA LEU A 138 -14.74 -7.29 3.69
C LEU A 138 -13.91 -6.32 4.54
N ASP A 139 -13.96 -6.47 5.86
CA ASP A 139 -13.25 -5.58 6.78
C ASP A 139 -11.73 -5.67 6.61
N VAL A 140 -11.19 -6.87 6.35
CA VAL A 140 -9.77 -7.05 6.04
C VAL A 140 -9.39 -6.24 4.80
N ARG A 141 -10.17 -6.34 3.71
CA ARG A 141 -9.89 -5.61 2.46
C ARG A 141 -10.02 -4.11 2.62
N ILE A 142 -10.99 -3.63 3.39
CA ILE A 142 -11.12 -2.20 3.71
C ILE A 142 -9.86 -1.73 4.45
N LYS A 143 -9.42 -2.46 5.48
CA LYS A 143 -8.24 -2.10 6.29
C LYS A 143 -6.94 -2.16 5.49
N GLU A 144 -6.80 -3.12 4.58
CA GLU A 144 -5.63 -3.19 3.68
C GLU A 144 -5.57 -1.99 2.73
N CYS A 145 -6.72 -1.58 2.18
CA CYS A 145 -6.80 -0.36 1.39
C CYS A 145 -6.45 0.88 2.23
N GLU A 146 -6.99 0.99 3.45
CA GLU A 146 -6.68 2.11 4.35
C GLU A 146 -5.18 2.17 4.64
N MET A 147 -4.55 1.02 4.91
CA MET A 147 -3.11 0.89 5.10
C MET A 147 -2.33 1.40 3.88
N ARG A 148 -2.65 0.90 2.68
CA ARG A 148 -1.98 1.26 1.44
C ARG A 148 -2.07 2.77 1.18
N LEU A 149 -3.27 3.34 1.20
CA LEU A 149 -3.47 4.76 0.93
C LEU A 149 -2.84 5.66 1.99
N THR A 150 -2.75 5.21 3.25
CA THR A 150 -2.07 5.98 4.30
C THR A 150 -0.56 6.00 4.10
N LYS A 151 0.04 4.90 3.65
CA LYS A 151 1.45 4.84 3.25
C LYS A 151 1.74 5.72 2.03
N ASP A 152 0.90 5.65 0.99
CA ASP A 152 1.03 6.50 -0.19
C ASP A 152 0.95 7.99 0.18
N ARG A 153 0.07 8.33 1.13
CA ARG A 153 -0.06 9.70 1.63
C ARG A 153 1.20 10.17 2.36
N LEU A 154 1.77 9.35 3.24
CA LEU A 154 3.05 9.62 3.91
C LEU A 154 4.16 9.91 2.90
N GLU A 155 4.27 9.09 1.86
CA GLU A 155 5.26 9.26 0.80
C GLU A 155 5.03 10.57 0.04
N SER A 156 3.79 10.87 -0.34
CA SER A 156 3.44 12.10 -1.08
C SER A 156 3.75 13.39 -0.31
N LEU A 157 3.75 13.35 1.02
CA LEU A 157 4.04 14.50 1.88
C LEU A 157 5.54 14.67 2.15
N ARG A 158 6.34 13.61 1.93
CA ARG A 158 7.77 13.61 2.23
C ARG A 158 8.56 14.60 1.37
N ASP A 159 8.18 14.77 0.11
CA ASP A 159 8.85 15.71 -0.80
C ASP A 159 8.56 17.18 -0.43
N ILE A 160 7.34 17.46 0.05
CA ILE A 160 6.98 18.79 0.57
C ILE A 160 7.81 19.11 1.81
N GLU A 161 7.99 18.13 2.69
CA GLU A 161 8.79 18.27 3.90
C GLU A 161 10.25 18.55 3.56
N ALA A 162 10.84 17.77 2.66
CA ALA A 162 12.23 17.96 2.21
C ALA A 162 12.44 19.35 1.57
N TYR A 163 11.49 19.83 0.76
CA TYR A 163 11.56 21.15 0.13
C TYR A 163 11.50 22.32 1.14
N LEU A 164 10.79 22.15 2.25
CA LEU A 164 10.68 23.18 3.29
C LEU A 164 11.88 23.22 4.23
N GLU A 165 12.66 22.14 4.28
CA GLU A 165 13.86 22.02 5.11
C GLU A 165 15.14 22.51 4.40
N SER A 166 15.07 22.73 3.08
CA SER A 166 16.17 23.27 2.24
C SER A 166 16.14 24.80 2.08
#